data_AF-A0AAV3UIG9-F1
#
_entry.id   AF-A0AAV3UIG9-F1
#
_cell.length_a   1.000
_cell.length_b   1.000
_cell.length_c   1.000
_cell.angle_alpha   90.00
_cell.angle_beta   90.00
_cell.angle_gamma   90.00
#
_symmetry.space_group_name_H-M   'P 1'
#
loop_
_entity.id
_entity.type
_entity.pdbx_description
1 polymer ?
#
loop_
_entity_poly.entity_id
_entity_poly.type
_entity_poly.pdbx_seq_one_letter_code
_entity_poly.pdbx_strand_id
1 'polypeptide(L)' 'MSIMNDPTAQEEFTPTCPFCMSTDVKQESAFGSEISKAQYYCKNCQTMFERLKYDGKRPDTNR' A
#
# COMPACT_ATOMS: atom_id res chain seq x y z
N MET A 1 8.00 31.68 -17.28
CA MET A 1 8.62 30.39 -16.93
C MET A 1 8.87 30.38 -15.43
N SER A 2 8.38 29.37 -14.71
CA SER A 2 9.02 28.78 -13.52
C SER A 2 8.19 27.59 -13.05
N ILE A 3 8.81 26.41 -13.19
CA ILE A 3 8.38 25.09 -12.74
C ILE A 3 8.40 25.09 -11.20
N MET A 4 7.34 24.64 -10.53
CA MET A 4 7.43 24.21 -9.14
C MET A 4 6.77 22.84 -9.02
N ASN A 5 7.64 21.85 -8.82
CA ASN A 5 7.40 20.42 -8.86
C ASN A 5 6.20 19.97 -8.01
N ASP A 6 5.44 19.07 -8.62
CA ASP A 6 4.44 18.21 -8.00
C ASP A 6 5.05 17.39 -6.84
N PRO A 7 4.56 17.53 -5.59
CA PRO A 7 5.02 16.71 -4.47
C PRO A 7 4.07 15.52 -4.27
N THR A 8 3.86 14.69 -5.28
CA THR A 8 3.21 13.39 -5.09
C THR A 8 4.05 12.26 -5.68
N ALA A 9 5.34 12.22 -5.30
CA ALA A 9 6.05 10.95 -5.24
C ALA A 9 5.46 10.11 -4.09
N GLN A 10 4.21 9.66 -4.25
CA GLN A 10 3.72 8.50 -3.52
C GLN A 10 4.63 7.38 -3.98
N GLU A 11 5.59 6.97 -3.13
CA GLU A 11 6.35 5.75 -3.36
C GLU A 11 5.33 4.66 -3.69
N GLU A 12 5.27 4.26 -4.96
CA GLU A 12 4.43 3.17 -5.44
C GLU A 12 5.01 1.90 -4.84
N PHE A 13 4.71 1.69 -3.56
CA PHE A 13 5.14 0.53 -2.81
C PHE A 13 4.53 -0.68 -3.51
N THR A 14 5.32 -1.33 -4.35
CA THR A 14 4.89 -2.48 -5.13
C THR A 14 4.84 -3.66 -4.16
N PRO A 15 3.64 -4.11 -3.76
CA PRO A 15 3.56 -5.19 -2.79
C PRO A 15 4.08 -6.48 -3.43
N THR A 16 4.74 -7.32 -2.65
CA THR A 16 5.16 -8.66 -3.09
C THR A 16 4.32 -9.69 -2.37
N CYS A 17 3.88 -10.73 -3.09
CA CYS A 17 3.10 -11.81 -2.50
C CYS A 17 3.98 -12.62 -1.53
N PRO A 18 3.59 -12.81 -0.25
CA PRO A 18 4.39 -13.56 0.72
C PRO A 18 4.38 -15.08 0.47
N PHE A 19 3.47 -15.59 -0.38
CA PHE A 19 3.32 -17.02 -0.66
C PHE A 19 4.21 -17.49 -1.82
N CYS A 20 4.26 -16.72 -2.90
CA CYS A 20 4.98 -17.09 -4.12
C CYS A 20 6.08 -16.08 -4.50
N MET A 21 6.30 -15.04 -3.69
CA MET A 21 7.27 -13.97 -3.92
C MET A 21 7.09 -13.20 -5.25
N SER A 22 5.93 -13.33 -5.88
CA SER A 22 5.62 -12.62 -7.12
C SER A 22 5.28 -11.17 -6.85
N THR A 23 5.73 -10.29 -7.75
CA THR A 23 5.37 -8.87 -7.79
C THR A 23 4.09 -8.61 -8.58
N ASP A 24 3.56 -9.63 -9.28
CA ASP A 24 2.28 -9.56 -10.01
C ASP A 24 1.10 -9.65 -9.03
N VAL A 25 0.90 -8.54 -8.31
CA VAL A 25 -0.19 -8.36 -7.35
C VAL A 25 -1.00 -7.13 -7.72
N LYS A 26 -2.32 -7.24 -7.61
CA LYS A 26 -3.26 -6.15 -7.86
C LYS A 26 -3.88 -5.71 -6.54
N GLN A 27 -3.85 -4.41 -6.27
CA GLN A 27 -4.61 -3.84 -5.16
C GLN A 27 -6.09 -3.83 -5.54
N GLU A 28 -6.92 -4.56 -4.79
CA GLU A 28 -8.34 -4.66 -5.10
C GLU A 28 -9.15 -3.57 -4.39
N SER A 29 -8.78 -3.21 -3.16
CA SER A 29 -9.42 -2.08 -2.49
C SER A 29 -8.51 -1.48 -1.41
N ALA A 30 -8.30 -0.18 -1.51
CA ALA A 30 -7.94 0.65 -0.39
C ALA A 30 -9.27 1.08 0.23
N PHE A 31 -9.83 0.28 1.14
CA PHE A 31 -10.96 0.77 1.92
C PHE A 31 -10.54 2.10 2.55
N GLY A 32 -11.40 3.12 2.43
CA GLY A 32 -11.09 4.56 2.46
C GLY A 32 -10.28 5.05 3.65
N SER A 33 -9.97 6.35 3.70
CA SER A 33 -9.02 7.01 4.61
C SER A 33 -9.05 6.62 6.11
N GLU A 34 -10.08 5.91 6.58
CA GLU A 34 -10.25 5.39 7.93
C GLU A 34 -9.83 3.91 8.13
N ILE A 35 -9.67 3.12 7.06
CA ILE A 35 -9.31 1.69 7.16
C ILE A 35 -7.80 1.52 6.97
N SER A 36 -7.11 1.17 8.07
CA SER A 36 -5.66 0.92 8.13
C SER A 36 -5.18 -0.32 7.37
N LYS A 37 -5.97 -0.85 6.43
CA LYS A 37 -5.70 -2.10 5.70
C LYS A 37 -5.93 -1.91 4.20
N ALA A 38 -5.02 -2.42 3.38
CA ALA A 38 -5.22 -2.60 1.95
C ALA A 38 -5.28 -4.10 1.62
N GLN A 39 -6.17 -4.44 0.69
CA GLN A 39 -6.35 -5.80 0.23
C GLN A 39 -5.71 -5.98 -1.15
N TYR A 40 -4.90 -7.03 -1.27
CA TYR A 40 -4.13 -7.34 -2.46
C TYR A 40 -4.46 -8.75 -2.96
N TYR A 41 -4.53 -8.88 -4.27
CA TYR A 41 -4.76 -10.14 -4.97
C TYR A 41 -3.54 -10.49 -5.81
N CYS A 42 -2.88 -11.60 -5.50
CA CYS A 42 -1.79 -12.09 -6.33
C CYS A 42 -2.36 -12.82 -7.55
N LYS A 43 -1.95 -12.42 -8.75
CA LYS A 43 -2.36 -13.07 -10.00
C LYS A 43 -1.57 -14.36 -10.27
N ASN A 44 -0.36 -14.48 -9.74
CA ASN A 44 0.50 -15.64 -9.98
C ASN A 44 0.02 -16.88 -9.20
N CYS A 45 -0.17 -16.76 -7.89
CA CYS A 45 -0.70 -17.85 -7.04
C CYS A 45 -2.20 -17.71 -6.75
N GLN A 46 -2.88 -16.75 -7.38
CA GLN A 46 -4.33 -16.51 -7.27
C GLN A 46 -4.83 -16.39 -5.81
N THR A 47 -3.97 -15.90 -4.92
CA THR A 47 -4.21 -15.83 -3.47
C THR A 47 -4.41 -14.39 -3.03
N MET A 48 -5.40 -14.15 -2.17
CA MET A 48 -5.58 -12.86 -1.50
C MET A 48 -4.71 -12.73 -0.26
N PHE A 49 -4.16 -11.54 -0.05
CA PHE A 49 -3.46 -11.17 1.17
C PHE A 49 -3.77 -9.72 1.56
N GLU A 50 -3.69 -9.45 2.85
CA GLU A 50 -3.93 -8.12 3.40
C GLU A 50 -2.61 -7.51 3.86
N ARG A 51 -2.47 -6.20 3.70
CA ARG A 51 -1.31 -5.42 4.12
C ARG A 51 -1.80 -4.23 4.91
N LEU A 52 -1.31 -4.12 6.13
CA LEU A 52 -1.58 -2.99 6.99
C LEU A 52 -0.84 -1.77 6.45
N LYS A 53 -1.59 -0.69 6.18
CA LYS A 53 -1.03 0.64 5.89
C LYS A 53 -0.58 1.28 7.20
N TYR A 54 0.35 0.65 7.90
CA TYR A 54 1.03 1.31 9.00
C TYR A 54 2.24 2.02 8.42
N ASP A 55 2.01 3.24 7.93
CA ASP A 55 3.06 4.26 7.94
C ASP A 55 3.44 4.44 9.40
N GLY A 56 4.66 4.09 9.80
CA GLY A 56 5.11 4.06 11.20
C GLY A 56 5.04 5.38 11.99
N LYS A 57 4.27 6.38 11.53
CA LYS A 57 3.75 7.47 12.37
C LYS A 57 2.79 6.88 13.39
N ARG A 58 3.39 6.37 14.48
CA ARG A 58 2.72 6.26 15.78
C ARG A 58 1.95 7.58 15.95
N PRO A 59 0.61 7.58 16.08
CA PRO A 59 -0.05 8.80 16.50
C PRO A 59 0.58 9.17 17.83
N ASP A 60 1.11 10.38 17.90
CA ASP A 60 1.76 10.93 19.07
C ASP A 60 0.66 11.07 20.14
N THR A 61 0.34 9.98 20.83
CA THR A 61 -0.56 10.00 21.97
C THR A 61 0.22 10.53 23.17
N ASN A 62 0.63 11.80 23.08
CA ASN A 62 1.17 12.54 24.20
C ASN A 62 0.00 12.89 25.14
N ARG A 63 -0.25 11.98 26.07
CA ARG A 63 -1.15 12.10 27.20
C ARG A 63 -0.59 13.06 28.25
#